data_AF-A0A5C5Q226-F1
#
_entry.id   AF-A0A5C5Q226-F1
#
_cell.length_a   1.000
_cell.length_b   1.000
_cell.length_c   1.000
_cell.angle_alpha   90.00
_cell.angle_beta   90.00
_cell.angle_gamma   90.00
#
_symmetry.space_group_name_H-M   'P 1'
#
loop_
_entity.id
_entity.type
_entity.pdbx_description
1 polymer ?
#
loop_
_entity_poly.entity_id
_entity_poly.type
_entity_poly.pdbx_seq_one_letter_code
_entity_poly.pdbx_strand_id
1 'polypeptide(L)'
;MSFGMRIWGPTGLLEFDENSFTVRVVYSALVQRASGEARTRFIAIIGIDPSTHSAVCIPVDDYGTDGKDQRNIQYTPIVSSGGVTLYFGQPGAPEGAPMGVLRTQRLIVMRYR
;
A
#
# COMPACT_ATOMS: atom_id res chain seq x y z
N MET A 1 19.17 4.80 -10.06
CA MET A 1 19.07 3.63 -10.96
C MET A 1 17.60 3.38 -11.24
N SER A 2 17.20 3.22 -12.51
CA SER A 2 15.86 2.77 -12.88
C SER A 2 15.85 1.24 -12.84
N PHE A 3 14.84 0.64 -12.21
CA PHE A 3 14.66 -0.80 -12.13
C PHE A 3 13.32 -1.15 -12.79
N GLY A 4 13.29 -2.14 -13.68
CA GLY A 4 12.05 -2.57 -14.33
C GLY A 4 12.27 -3.42 -15.57
N MET A 5 11.16 -3.79 -16.21
CA MET A 5 11.16 -4.58 -17.43
C MET A 5 11.25 -3.66 -18.64
N ARG A 6 12.15 -4.01 -19.56
CA ARG A 6 12.28 -3.40 -20.88
C ARG A 6 12.08 -4.46 -21.94
N ILE A 7 11.34 -4.12 -22.99
CA ILE A 7 11.11 -4.99 -24.13
C ILE A 7 11.63 -4.27 -25.37
N TRP A 8 12.50 -4.97 -26.11
CA TRP A 8 13.02 -4.51 -27.38
C TRP A 8 12.34 -5.27 -28.50
N GLY A 9 11.88 -4.55 -29.50
CA GLY A 9 11.29 -5.12 -30.69
C GLY A 9 12.31 -5.82 -31.58
N PRO A 10 11.86 -6.53 -32.62
CA PRO A 10 12.73 -7.19 -33.59
C PRO A 10 13.61 -6.23 -34.40
N THR A 11 13.32 -4.92 -34.38
CA THR A 11 14.13 -3.86 -34.96
C THR A 11 15.25 -3.36 -34.04
N GLY A 12 15.35 -3.88 -32.81
CA GLY A 12 16.28 -3.42 -31.78
C GLY A 12 15.84 -2.12 -31.08
N LEU A 13 14.68 -1.57 -31.44
CA LEU A 13 14.10 -0.40 -30.79
C LEU A 13 13.45 -0.77 -29.46
N LEU A 14 13.50 0.14 -28.49
CA LEU A 14 12.81 0.00 -27.21
C LEU A 14 11.32 0.23 -27.42
N GLU A 15 10.52 -0.83 -27.28
CA GLU A 15 9.05 -0.77 -27.41
C GLU A 15 8.37 -0.59 -26.06
N PHE A 16 9.04 -1.01 -24.99
CA PHE A 16 8.48 -0.98 -23.65
C PHE A 16 9.53 -0.65 -22.60
N ASP A 17 9.18 0.26 -21.70
CA ASP A 17 10.04 0.70 -20.61
C ASP A 17 9.26 0.98 -19.32
N GLU A 18 9.99 1.42 -18.29
CA GLU A 18 9.42 1.72 -16.98
C GLU A 18 8.42 2.90 -16.98
N ASN A 19 8.31 3.66 -18.07
CA ASN A 19 7.43 4.81 -18.25
C ASN A 19 6.25 4.54 -19.20
N SER A 20 6.16 3.32 -19.73
CA SER A 20 5.14 2.92 -20.71
C SER A 20 3.76 2.66 -20.09
N PHE A 21 3.67 2.51 -18.76
CA PHE A 21 2.42 2.26 -18.04
C PHE A 21 1.86 3.50 -17.35
N THR A 22 0.53 3.64 -17.38
CA THR A 22 -0.21 4.66 -16.62
C THR A 22 -0.13 4.44 -15.11
N VAL A 23 -0.14 3.17 -14.68
CA VAL A 23 -0.04 2.78 -13.26
C VAL A 23 0.91 1.60 -13.13
N ARG A 24 1.81 1.65 -12.16
CA ARG A 24 2.72 0.53 -11.84
C ARG A 24 2.84 0.33 -10.34
N VAL A 25 2.94 -0.92 -9.89
CA VAL A 25 3.24 -1.24 -8.48
C VAL A 25 4.73 -1.02 -8.22
N VAL A 26 5.07 -0.17 -7.26
CA VAL A 26 6.45 0.14 -6.86
C VAL A 26 6.84 -0.50 -5.53
N TYR A 27 5.85 -0.90 -4.72
CA TYR A 27 6.07 -1.59 -3.46
C TYR A 27 4.88 -2.49 -3.15
N SER A 28 5.14 -3.72 -2.69
CA SER A 28 4.12 -4.60 -2.14
C SER A 28 4.65 -5.34 -0.92
N ALA A 29 3.88 -5.35 0.16
CA ALA A 29 4.21 -6.09 1.38
C ALA A 29 2.95 -6.62 2.06
N LEU A 30 3.10 -7.73 2.77
CA LEU A 30 2.08 -8.18 3.72
C LEU A 30 2.24 -7.40 5.02
N VAL A 31 1.15 -6.79 5.48
CA VAL A 31 1.09 -5.99 6.70
C VAL A 31 0.04 -6.56 7.63
N GLN A 32 0.40 -6.66 8.90
CA GLN A 32 -0.50 -7.06 9.98
C GLN A 32 -0.13 -6.24 11.20
N ARG A 33 -1.14 -5.76 11.93
CA ARG A 33 -0.92 -5.11 13.21
C ARG A 33 -0.46 -6.12 14.26
N ALA A 34 0.59 -5.79 15.01
CA ALA A 34 1.03 -6.54 16.17
C ALA A 34 0.24 -6.14 17.43
N SER A 35 0.13 -7.05 18.40
CA SER A 35 -0.45 -6.72 19.70
C SER A 35 0.38 -5.63 20.40
N GLY A 36 -0.29 -4.64 21.00
CA GLY A 36 0.37 -3.50 21.64
C GLY A 36 0.96 -2.45 20.68
N GLU A 37 0.83 -2.64 19.37
CA GLU A 37 1.30 -1.65 18.39
C GLU A 37 0.41 -0.40 18.36
N ALA A 38 1.05 0.74 18.09
CA ALA A 38 0.40 2.03 17.91
C ALA A 38 -0.65 2.02 16.77
N ARG A 39 -1.47 3.07 16.72
CA ARG A 39 -2.50 3.22 15.67
C ARG A 39 -1.92 3.33 14.26
N THR A 40 -0.67 3.76 14.18
CA THR A 40 0.03 3.97 12.94
C THR A 40 1.35 3.21 12.91
N ARG A 41 1.75 2.80 11.70
CA ARG A 41 3.09 2.32 11.38
C ARG A 41 3.60 3.08 10.16
N PHE A 42 4.77 3.69 10.27
CA PHE A 42 5.44 4.29 9.11
C PHE A 42 6.29 3.24 8.40
N ILE A 43 6.16 3.17 7.08
CA ILE A 43 6.95 2.31 6.20
C ILE A 43 7.73 3.22 5.25
N ALA A 44 9.05 3.27 5.43
CA ALA A 44 9.94 4.04 4.57
C ALA A 44 10.03 3.38 3.18
N ILE A 45 9.78 4.15 2.13
CA ILE A 45 9.87 3.70 0.75
C ILE A 45 10.57 4.81 -0.04
N ILE A 46 11.73 4.51 -0.61
CA ILE A 46 12.53 5.52 -1.29
C ILE A 46 11.85 5.95 -2.60
N GLY A 47 11.79 7.26 -2.84
CA GLY A 47 11.35 7.82 -4.12
C GLY A 47 9.83 7.89 -4.32
N ILE A 48 9.04 7.72 -3.25
CA ILE A 48 7.59 7.94 -3.30
C ILE A 48 7.22 9.35 -2.84
N ASP A 49 6.18 9.89 -3.47
CA ASP A 49 5.65 11.22 -3.19
C ASP A 49 4.12 11.23 -3.43
N PRO A 50 3.31 11.89 -2.58
CA PRO A 50 1.86 11.94 -2.73
C PRO A 50 1.38 12.58 -4.04
N SER A 51 2.20 13.37 -4.72
CA SER A 51 1.84 13.95 -6.02
C SER A 51 1.84 12.94 -7.18
N THR A 52 2.53 11.81 -7.01
CA THR A 52 2.76 10.81 -8.08
C THR A 52 2.47 9.37 -7.66
N HIS A 53 2.13 9.14 -6.39
CA HIS A 53 1.93 7.81 -5.84
C HIS A 53 0.65 7.70 -5.03
N SER A 54 0.02 6.53 -5.11
CA SER A 54 -1.14 6.14 -4.34
C SER A 54 -0.88 4.81 -3.66
N ALA A 55 -1.56 4.55 -2.53
CA ALA A 55 -1.42 3.32 -1.79
C ALA A 55 -2.79 2.76 -1.41
N VAL A 56 -2.89 1.44 -1.38
CA VAL A 56 -4.10 0.73 -0.94
C VAL A 56 -3.71 -0.50 -0.14
N CYS A 57 -4.52 -0.84 0.86
CA CYS A 57 -4.42 -2.12 1.56
C CYS A 57 -5.57 -3.02 1.13
N ILE A 58 -5.26 -4.24 0.73
CA ILE A 58 -6.25 -5.21 0.25
C ILE A 58 -6.21 -6.44 1.18
N PRO A 59 -7.37 -6.93 1.66
CA PRO A 59 -7.45 -8.23 2.32
C PRO A 59 -6.76 -9.34 1.51
N VAL A 60 -6.02 -10.22 2.19
CA VAL A 60 -5.42 -11.42 1.57
C VAL A 60 -6.06 -12.73 2.02
N ASP A 61 -7.04 -12.65 2.92
CA ASP A 61 -7.89 -13.75 3.33
C ASP A 61 -9.36 -13.33 3.31
N ASP A 62 -10.24 -14.28 3.63
CA ASP A 62 -11.67 -14.04 3.69
C ASP A 62 -12.01 -13.13 4.88
N TYR A 63 -12.38 -11.90 4.56
CA TYR A 63 -12.92 -10.95 5.52
C TYR A 63 -14.40 -11.24 5.67
N GLY A 64 -14.85 -11.45 6.91
CA GLY A 64 -16.27 -11.65 7.16
C GLY A 64 -17.08 -10.42 6.72
N THR A 65 -18.35 -10.62 6.41
CA THR A 65 -19.28 -9.53 6.09
C THR A 65 -19.92 -8.89 7.33
N ASP A 66 -19.58 -9.37 8.52
CA ASP A 66 -20.01 -8.78 9.78
C ASP A 66 -19.31 -7.43 10.01
N GLY A 67 -20.07 -6.35 9.89
CA GLY A 67 -19.60 -4.97 10.08
C GLY A 67 -19.22 -4.62 11.52
N LYS A 68 -19.41 -5.52 12.49
CA LYS A 68 -19.03 -5.30 13.90
C LYS A 68 -17.74 -5.99 14.32
N ASP A 69 -17.18 -6.86 13.49
CA ASP A 69 -15.95 -7.58 13.81
C ASP A 69 -14.71 -6.75 13.48
N GLN A 70 -13.91 -6.44 14.51
CA GLN A 70 -12.65 -5.71 14.37
C GLN A 70 -11.63 -6.42 13.46
N ARG A 71 -11.74 -7.73 13.25
CA ARG A 71 -10.90 -8.48 12.30
C ARG A 71 -11.18 -8.07 10.86
N ASN A 72 -12.37 -7.52 10.57
CA ASN A 72 -12.77 -7.11 9.23
C ASN A 72 -12.43 -5.63 8.93
N ILE A 73 -11.73 -4.93 9.84
CA ILE A 73 -11.35 -3.53 9.63
C ILE A 73 -10.22 -3.44 8.61
N GLN A 74 -10.49 -2.78 7.49
CA GLN A 74 -9.47 -2.45 6.48
C GLN A 74 -8.48 -1.41 7.02
N TYR A 75 -7.20 -1.59 6.69
CA TYR A 75 -6.16 -0.61 7.03
C TYR A 75 -6.16 0.53 6.01
N THR A 76 -5.85 1.74 6.45
CA THR A 76 -5.83 2.93 5.61
C THR A 76 -4.40 3.42 5.45
N PRO A 77 -3.78 3.22 4.27
CA PRO A 77 -2.48 3.81 3.98
C PRO A 77 -2.63 5.27 3.56
N ILE A 78 -1.76 6.15 4.07
CA ILE A 78 -1.61 7.54 3.62
C ILE A 78 -0.20 7.72 3.09
N VAL A 79 -0.09 8.11 1.82
CA VAL A 79 1.19 8.39 1.18
C VAL A 79 1.73 9.74 1.64
N SER A 80 3.00 9.76 1.99
CA SER A 80 3.77 10.96 2.34
C SER A 80 5.10 10.95 1.59
N SER A 81 5.79 12.08 1.52
CA SER A 81 7.09 12.12 0.86
C SER A 81 8.08 11.19 1.59
N GLY A 82 8.65 10.22 0.88
CA GLY A 82 9.59 9.24 1.42
C GLY A 82 8.99 8.03 2.14
N GLY A 83 7.66 7.87 2.21
CA GLY A 83 7.06 6.72 2.88
C GLY A 83 5.54 6.69 2.93
N VAL A 84 5.00 5.60 3.47
CA VAL A 84 3.57 5.43 3.71
C VAL A 84 3.32 5.30 5.20
N THR A 85 2.39 6.10 5.71
CA THR A 85 1.85 5.93 7.06
C THR A 85 0.64 5.02 6.98
N LEU A 86 0.77 3.81 7.53
CA LEU A 86 -0.30 2.84 7.61
C LEU A 86 -1.12 3.09 8.89
N TYR A 87 -2.42 3.31 8.76
CA TYR A 87 -3.35 3.39 9.87
C TYR A 87 -4.09 2.05 10.01
N PHE A 88 -4.10 1.46 11.20
CA PHE A 88 -4.82 0.21 11.47
C PHE A 88 -6.31 0.45 11.77
N GLY A 89 -6.94 1.33 11.01
CA GLY A 89 -8.32 1.79 11.15
C GLY A 89 -8.48 3.20 10.60
N GLN A 90 -9.65 3.81 10.81
CA GLN A 90 -9.95 5.14 10.29
C GLN A 90 -8.97 6.21 10.83
N PRO A 91 -8.33 7.02 9.96
CA PRO A 91 -7.58 8.20 10.36
C PRO A 91 -8.48 9.23 11.06
N GLY A 92 -8.00 9.83 12.15
CA GLY A 92 -8.77 10.82 12.92
C GLY A 92 -9.84 10.24 13.86
N ALA A 93 -9.92 8.91 14.01
CA ALA A 93 -10.79 8.30 15.01
C ALA A 93 -10.33 8.67 16.44
N PRO A 94 -11.27 8.79 17.41
CA PRO A 94 -10.94 9.13 18.79
C PRO A 94 -10.09 8.04 19.46
N GLU A 95 -9.47 8.40 20.58
CA GLU A 95 -8.74 7.45 21.42
C GLU A 95 -9.68 6.31 21.87
N GLY A 96 -9.17 5.07 21.84
CA GLY A 96 -9.97 3.88 22.15
C GLY A 96 -10.86 3.38 21.01
N ALA A 97 -10.91 4.07 19.86
CA ALA A 97 -11.67 3.58 18.71
C ALA A 97 -11.13 2.22 18.21
N PRO A 98 -12.00 1.33 17.71
CA PRO A 98 -11.60 0.03 17.19
C PRO A 98 -10.49 0.15 16.16
N MET A 99 -9.63 -0.85 16.19
CA MET A 99 -8.50 -0.96 15.29
C MET A 99 -8.44 -2.38 14.77
N GLY A 100 -8.12 -2.52 13.48
CA GLY A 100 -8.01 -3.85 12.88
C GLY A 100 -6.88 -4.64 13.53
N VAL A 101 -7.16 -5.90 13.85
CA VAL A 101 -6.24 -6.83 14.51
C VAL A 101 -6.31 -8.19 13.84
N LEU A 102 -5.21 -8.95 13.94
CA LEU A 102 -5.18 -10.39 13.68
C LEU A 102 -5.48 -10.83 12.24
N ARG A 103 -5.59 -9.90 11.28
CA ARG A 103 -5.76 -10.21 9.85
C ARG A 103 -4.72 -9.49 9.00
N THR A 104 -4.05 -10.26 8.16
CA THR A 104 -3.05 -9.75 7.23
C THR A 104 -3.73 -9.04 6.06
N GLN A 105 -3.16 -7.94 5.61
CA GLN A 105 -3.55 -7.23 4.39
C GLN A 105 -2.31 -7.03 3.52
N ARG A 106 -2.48 -6.95 2.21
CA ARG A 106 -1.43 -6.59 1.28
C ARG A 106 -1.45 -5.08 1.06
N LEU A 107 -0.40 -4.40 1.52
CA LEU A 107 -0.12 -3.04 1.11
C LEU A 107 0.41 -3.07 -0.32
N ILE A 108 -0.17 -2.25 -1.19
CA ILE A 108 0.27 -2.00 -2.56
C ILE A 108 0.47 -0.50 -2.69
N VAL A 109 1.68 -0.08 -3.08
CA VAL A 109 1.97 1.31 -3.45
C VAL A 109 2.19 1.34 -4.95
N MET A 110 1.48 2.26 -5.60
CA MET A 110 1.47 2.44 -7.04
C MET A 110 1.99 3.82 -7.39
N ARG A 111 2.75 3.91 -8.47
CA ARG A 111 3.06 5.16 -9.14
C ARG A 111 2.09 5.36 -10.28
N TYR A 112 1.57 6.57 -10.44
CA TYR A 112 0.73 6.96 -11.57
C TYR A 112 1.34 8.15 -12.32
N ARG A 113 0.92 8.35 -13.57
CA ARG A 113 1.26 9.48 -14.43
C ARG A 113 0.02 10.29 -14.78
#